data_AF-A0A1G2KUJ5-F1
#
_entry.id   AF-A0A1G2KUJ5-F1
#
_cell.length_a   1.000
_cell.length_b   1.000
_cell.length_c   1.000
_cell.angle_alpha   90.00
_cell.angle_beta   90.00
_cell.angle_gamma   90.00
#
_symmetry.space_group_name_H-M   'P 1'
#
loop_
_entity.id
_entity.type
_entity.pdbx_description
1 polymer ?
#
loop_
_entity_poly.entity_id
_entity_poly.type
_entity_poly.pdbx_seq_one_letter_code
_entity_poly.pdbx_strand_id
1 'polypeptide(L)'
;MKKLFIGILLFPLIIFAVGLVFVLAGKSFNFISSPKERPAAEENSGLVAEKGGAQTASTPAPKQILKPTIRYADTKYYNATGSNRNEIRASMTQAKKGTFLAGHDAATTAETHINFARRQLSDTCEAVMTQFNLIVTYTYPKWIPPQGVWPDVTAQWNSFIAALEVHEEGHAKIEVERASATLQELQRIPMQPTCEAFENIWQAKAGLLDQETKELQARYDRDTQSGKTQGASF
;
A
#
# COMPACT_ATOMS: atom_id res chain seq x y z
N MET A 1 19.12 -47.70 19.32
CA MET A 1 19.19 -46.61 20.31
C MET A 1 18.23 -45.50 19.87
N LYS A 2 17.12 -45.33 20.58
CA LYS A 2 16.13 -44.26 20.38
C LYS A 2 16.73 -42.92 20.84
N LYS A 3 16.59 -41.86 20.06
CA LYS A 3 16.61 -40.49 20.59
C LYS A 3 15.40 -39.71 20.10
N LEU A 4 14.57 -39.42 21.09
CA LEU A 4 13.36 -38.62 21.12
C LEU A 4 13.79 -37.14 21.08
N PHE A 5 13.25 -36.32 20.18
CA PHE A 5 13.28 -34.88 20.36
C PHE A 5 11.86 -34.33 20.27
N ILE A 6 11.42 -33.87 21.44
CA ILE A 6 10.15 -33.24 21.76
C ILE A 6 10.21 -31.80 21.24
N GLY A 7 9.16 -31.38 20.54
CA GLY A 7 9.04 -30.03 19.99
C GLY A 7 8.68 -28.98 21.03
N ILE A 8 8.97 -27.73 20.69
CA ILE A 8 8.29 -26.54 21.23
C ILE A 8 8.09 -25.58 20.05
N LEU A 9 6.86 -25.55 19.54
CA LEU A 9 6.32 -24.53 18.65
C LEU A 9 5.93 -23.31 19.51
N LEU A 10 6.54 -22.14 19.26
CA LEU A 10 6.08 -20.87 19.81
C LEU A 10 5.56 -20.00 18.66
N PHE A 11 4.24 -20.01 18.50
CA PHE A 11 3.49 -19.00 17.75
C PHE A 11 3.21 -17.81 18.68
N PRO A 12 3.52 -16.56 18.32
CA PRO A 12 2.90 -15.42 18.98
C PRO A 12 1.57 -15.07 18.29
N LEU A 13 0.49 -15.33 19.03
CA LEU A 13 -0.82 -14.68 18.89
C LEU A 13 -0.62 -13.15 18.97
N ILE A 14 -1.08 -12.39 17.97
CA ILE A 14 -1.30 -10.94 18.11
C ILE A 14 -2.81 -10.68 18.05
N ILE A 15 -3.27 -10.03 19.11
CA ILE A 15 -4.65 -9.84 19.53
C ILE A 15 -5.33 -8.71 18.73
N PHE A 16 -6.56 -8.99 18.29
CA PHE A 16 -7.57 -8.05 17.80
C PHE A 16 -7.90 -6.98 18.86
N ALA A 17 -7.94 -5.71 18.48
CA ALA A 17 -8.69 -4.70 19.23
C ALA A 17 -9.41 -3.73 18.29
N VAL A 18 -10.73 -3.82 18.34
CA VAL A 18 -11.75 -3.02 17.64
C VAL A 18 -11.89 -1.67 18.35
N GLY A 19 -12.06 -0.59 17.57
CA GLY A 19 -12.41 0.74 18.08
C GLY A 19 -13.48 1.40 17.20
N LEU A 20 -14.75 1.08 17.47
CA LEU A 20 -15.93 1.76 16.95
C LEU A 20 -16.14 3.06 17.76
N VAL A 21 -16.24 4.22 17.09
CA VAL A 21 -16.71 5.47 17.73
C VAL A 21 -17.98 5.92 17.01
N PHE A 22 -19.06 5.99 17.79
CA PHE A 22 -20.38 6.45 17.40
C PHE A 22 -20.40 7.96 17.14
N VAL A 23 -21.09 8.35 16.06
CA VAL A 23 -21.53 9.70 15.75
C VAL A 23 -22.85 9.96 16.48
N LEU A 24 -22.95 11.05 17.23
CA LEU A 24 -24.25 11.64 17.57
C LEU A 24 -24.26 13.12 17.21
N ALA A 25 -25.11 13.44 16.23
CA ALA A 25 -25.54 14.77 15.86
C ALA A 25 -26.56 15.29 16.88
N GLY A 26 -26.40 16.54 17.31
CA GLY A 26 -27.37 17.27 18.11
C GLY A 26 -27.42 18.71 17.64
N LYS A 27 -28.47 19.04 16.88
CA LYS A 27 -28.77 20.36 16.32
C LYS A 27 -29.85 21.00 17.20
N SER A 28 -29.66 22.28 17.56
CA SER A 28 -30.62 23.38 17.33
C SER A 28 -31.07 24.24 18.54
N PHE A 29 -31.13 25.56 18.23
CA PHE A 29 -32.09 26.60 18.64
C PHE A 29 -31.94 27.24 20.04
N ASN A 30 -32.07 28.56 20.25
CA ASN A 30 -32.23 29.75 19.40
C ASN A 30 -32.20 31.00 20.33
N PHE A 31 -32.14 32.20 19.72
CA PHE A 31 -32.88 33.43 20.10
C PHE A 31 -32.19 34.64 20.78
N ILE A 32 -32.44 35.82 20.13
CA ILE A 32 -32.51 37.23 20.60
C ILE A 32 -31.17 37.97 20.70
N SER A 33 -30.93 39.17 20.14
CA SER A 33 -31.73 40.21 19.44
C SER A 33 -30.80 41.11 18.61
N SER A 34 -31.27 41.59 17.46
CA SER A 34 -30.80 42.87 16.89
C SER A 34 -31.54 44.06 17.51
N PRO A 35 -30.97 45.26 17.37
CA PRO A 35 -31.75 46.31 16.74
C PRO A 35 -31.07 46.95 15.52
N LYS A 36 -31.98 47.46 14.71
CA LYS A 36 -31.94 48.12 13.41
C LYS A 36 -31.23 49.47 13.47
N GLU A 37 -30.48 49.83 12.42
CA GLU A 37 -30.61 51.11 11.72
C GLU A 37 -29.75 51.17 10.44
N ARG A 38 -30.34 51.76 9.39
CA ARG A 38 -29.74 52.21 8.13
C ARG A 38 -30.28 53.64 7.96
N PRO A 39 -29.56 54.60 7.36
CA PRO A 39 -29.61 54.65 5.89
C PRO A 39 -28.40 55.30 5.18
N ALA A 40 -28.53 55.25 3.85
CA ALA A 40 -28.03 56.17 2.82
C ALA A 40 -26.58 56.03 2.32
N ALA A 41 -26.51 56.07 0.98
CA ALA A 41 -25.35 55.97 0.13
C ALA A 41 -24.63 57.32 0.00
N GLU A 42 -23.31 57.26 -0.19
CA GLU A 42 -22.58 58.34 -0.85
C GLU A 42 -21.42 57.75 -1.66
N GLU A 43 -21.45 58.06 -2.94
CA GLU A 43 -20.43 57.80 -3.96
C GLU A 43 -19.37 58.89 -3.82
N ASN A 44 -18.10 58.53 -3.59
CA ASN A 44 -17.01 59.47 -3.92
C ASN A 44 -15.72 58.77 -4.33
N SER A 45 -15.22 59.27 -5.45
CA SER A 45 -13.91 59.09 -6.06
C SER A 45 -12.80 59.56 -5.11
N GLY A 46 -11.70 58.81 -5.00
CA GLY A 46 -10.58 59.17 -4.14
C GLY A 46 -9.35 58.32 -4.40
N LEU A 47 -8.39 58.91 -5.11
CA LEU A 47 -7.04 58.42 -5.39
C LEU A 47 -6.18 58.31 -4.12
N VAL A 48 -5.35 57.25 -4.10
CA VAL A 48 -4.04 57.06 -3.42
C VAL A 48 -4.01 57.03 -1.89
N ALA A 49 -3.66 55.85 -1.35
CA ALA A 49 -2.68 55.73 -0.28
C ALA A 49 -2.03 54.33 -0.34
N GLU A 50 -0.77 54.28 -0.76
CA GLU A 50 0.16 53.22 -0.37
C GLU A 50 0.17 53.13 1.16
N LYS A 51 -0.28 52.00 1.69
CA LYS A 51 0.16 51.52 3.00
C LYS A 51 0.68 50.11 2.81
N GLY A 52 2.01 49.99 2.96
CA GLY A 52 2.68 48.71 3.15
C GLY A 52 2.05 47.97 4.33
N GLY A 53 1.19 47.02 4.00
CA GLY A 53 0.86 45.91 4.88
C GLY A 53 1.80 44.78 4.51
N ALA A 54 2.82 44.54 5.33
CA ALA A 54 3.52 43.28 5.31
C ALA A 54 2.48 42.19 5.55
N GLN A 55 2.01 41.56 4.47
CA GLN A 55 1.29 40.30 4.56
C GLN A 55 2.30 39.31 5.10
N THR A 56 2.31 39.13 6.42
CA THR A 56 2.84 37.91 7.02
C THR A 56 1.97 36.78 6.49
N ALA A 57 2.33 36.27 5.31
CA ALA A 57 1.77 35.06 4.75
C ALA A 57 2.09 33.96 5.77
N SER A 58 1.11 33.66 6.62
CA SER A 58 1.21 32.55 7.55
C SER A 58 1.41 31.32 6.69
N THR A 59 2.63 30.79 6.70
CA THR A 59 2.99 29.62 5.95
C THR A 59 2.09 28.48 6.44
N PRO A 60 1.26 27.86 5.58
CA PRO A 60 0.42 26.76 5.99
C PRO A 60 1.31 25.66 6.57
N ALA A 61 0.94 25.16 7.75
CA ALA A 61 1.63 24.04 8.35
C ALA A 61 1.65 22.86 7.35
N PRO A 62 2.79 22.17 7.19
CA PRO A 62 2.88 21.05 6.26
C PRO A 62 1.83 19.99 6.61
N LYS A 63 1.06 19.52 5.62
CA LYS A 63 0.18 18.36 5.81
C LYS A 63 1.08 17.17 6.15
N GLN A 64 0.96 16.66 7.37
CA GLN A 64 1.79 15.57 7.83
C GLN A 64 1.09 14.24 7.54
N ILE A 65 1.54 13.53 6.52
CA ILE A 65 1.16 12.12 6.36
C ILE A 65 2.14 11.29 7.16
N LEU A 66 1.66 10.79 8.28
CA LEU A 66 2.49 10.13 9.29
C LEU A 66 2.75 8.65 8.98
N LYS A 67 1.94 8.02 8.12
CA LYS A 67 2.06 6.60 7.72
C LYS A 67 1.56 6.38 6.29
N PRO A 68 2.11 5.40 5.54
CA PRO A 68 1.54 4.98 4.26
C PRO A 68 0.10 4.49 4.47
N THR A 69 -0.82 4.90 3.60
CA THR A 69 -2.12 4.24 3.51
C THR A 69 -1.96 2.97 2.67
N ILE A 70 -2.10 1.82 3.31
CA ILE A 70 -2.05 0.52 2.63
C ILE A 70 -3.46 0.15 2.17
N ARG A 71 -3.61 -0.17 0.89
CA ARG A 71 -4.85 -0.64 0.29
C ARG A 71 -4.59 -1.98 -0.39
N TYR A 72 -5.42 -2.96 -0.08
CA TYR A 72 -5.48 -4.19 -0.86
C TYR A 72 -6.55 -3.98 -1.92
N ALA A 73 -6.16 -4.06 -3.19
CA ALA A 73 -7.08 -4.02 -4.31
C ALA A 73 -7.89 -5.32 -4.40
N ASP A 74 -8.91 -5.33 -5.26
CA ASP A 74 -9.64 -6.55 -5.56
C ASP A 74 -8.69 -7.63 -6.09
N THR A 75 -8.80 -8.82 -5.50
CA THR A 75 -8.03 -9.97 -5.94
C THR A 75 -8.42 -10.35 -7.36
N LYS A 76 -7.42 -10.48 -8.22
CA LYS A 76 -7.58 -10.90 -9.61
C LYS A 76 -7.50 -12.42 -9.71
N TYR A 77 -8.18 -12.96 -10.71
CA TYR A 77 -8.15 -14.40 -10.97
C TYR A 77 -7.98 -14.71 -12.45
N TYR A 78 -7.29 -15.81 -12.73
CA TYR A 78 -7.36 -16.47 -14.03
C TYR A 78 -7.98 -17.86 -13.84
N ASN A 79 -8.73 -18.32 -14.84
CA ASN A 79 -9.46 -19.57 -14.73
C ASN A 79 -8.53 -20.77 -14.95
N ALA A 80 -8.70 -21.80 -14.11
CA ALA A 80 -8.15 -23.13 -14.29
C ALA A 80 -9.30 -24.14 -14.42
N THR A 81 -9.17 -25.11 -15.31
CA THR A 81 -10.19 -26.12 -15.61
C THR A 81 -9.57 -27.51 -15.65
N GLY A 82 -10.37 -28.55 -15.44
CA GLY A 82 -9.92 -29.93 -15.49
C GLY A 82 -10.48 -30.77 -14.35
N SER A 83 -10.54 -32.07 -14.58
CA SER A 83 -11.09 -33.08 -13.66
C SER A 83 -10.04 -33.75 -12.77
N ASN A 84 -8.76 -33.62 -13.14
CA ASN A 84 -7.62 -34.18 -12.45
C ASN A 84 -6.43 -33.22 -12.46
N ARG A 85 -5.41 -33.56 -11.67
CA ARG A 85 -4.20 -32.75 -11.49
C ARG A 85 -3.54 -32.31 -12.79
N ASN A 86 -3.35 -33.24 -13.73
CA ASN A 86 -2.63 -32.98 -14.98
C ASN A 86 -3.40 -32.00 -15.88
N GLU A 87 -4.72 -32.19 -16.00
CA GLU A 87 -5.58 -31.28 -16.77
C GLU A 87 -5.58 -29.87 -16.19
N ILE A 88 -5.70 -29.76 -14.86
CA ILE A 88 -5.69 -28.47 -14.16
C ILE A 88 -4.34 -27.76 -14.35
N ARG A 89 -3.21 -28.46 -14.21
CA ARG A 89 -1.88 -27.88 -14.46
C ARG A 89 -1.67 -27.45 -15.90
N ALA A 90 -2.15 -28.24 -16.86
CA ALA A 90 -2.11 -27.87 -18.28
C ALA A 90 -2.96 -26.62 -18.56
N SER A 91 -4.17 -26.56 -17.98
CA SER A 91 -5.06 -25.40 -18.09
C SER A 91 -4.44 -24.13 -17.49
N MET A 92 -3.86 -24.23 -16.29
CA MET A 92 -3.13 -23.11 -15.67
C MET A 92 -1.95 -22.63 -16.53
N THR A 93 -1.16 -23.57 -17.05
CA THR A 93 0.00 -23.24 -17.90
C THR A 93 -0.45 -22.50 -19.17
N GLN A 94 -1.52 -22.96 -19.80
CA GLN A 94 -2.08 -22.32 -20.98
C GLN A 94 -2.66 -20.93 -20.68
N ALA A 95 -3.40 -20.78 -19.57
CA ALA A 95 -4.00 -19.51 -19.16
C ALA A 95 -2.96 -18.40 -18.89
N LYS A 96 -1.77 -18.78 -18.44
CA LYS A 96 -0.66 -17.86 -18.12
C LYS A 96 0.29 -17.62 -19.29
N LYS A 97 0.14 -18.32 -20.41
CA LYS A 97 1.06 -18.20 -21.55
C LYS A 97 0.98 -16.78 -22.13
N GLY A 98 2.14 -16.11 -22.22
CA GLY A 98 2.24 -14.75 -22.76
C GLY A 98 1.73 -13.66 -21.80
N THR A 99 1.42 -13.99 -20.55
CA THR A 99 1.10 -13.00 -19.51
C THR A 99 2.31 -12.79 -18.59
N PHE A 100 2.24 -11.81 -17.70
CA PHE A 100 3.27 -11.59 -16.68
C PHE A 100 3.39 -12.74 -15.67
N LEU A 101 2.40 -13.66 -15.63
CA LEU A 101 2.41 -14.86 -14.79
C LEU A 101 3.11 -16.05 -15.46
N ALA A 102 3.69 -15.89 -16.65
CA ALA A 102 4.38 -16.99 -17.32
C ALA A 102 5.49 -17.57 -16.41
N GLY A 103 5.31 -18.82 -15.96
CA GLY A 103 6.21 -19.48 -15.02
C GLY A 103 5.82 -19.42 -13.53
N HIS A 104 4.79 -18.65 -13.15
CA HIS A 104 4.38 -18.44 -11.75
C HIS A 104 2.92 -18.83 -11.54
N ASP A 105 2.55 -19.49 -10.45
CA ASP A 105 1.15 -19.91 -10.21
C ASP A 105 0.25 -18.81 -9.66
N ALA A 106 0.82 -17.84 -8.97
CA ALA A 106 0.17 -16.62 -8.55
C ALA A 106 1.19 -15.48 -8.64
N ALA A 107 0.73 -14.28 -8.31
CA ALA A 107 1.62 -13.15 -8.11
C ALA A 107 1.02 -12.10 -7.20
N THR A 108 1.91 -11.42 -6.50
CA THR A 108 1.64 -10.19 -5.77
C THR A 108 2.30 -9.04 -6.51
N THR A 109 1.53 -8.02 -6.85
CA THR A 109 2.02 -6.78 -7.44
C THR A 109 1.74 -5.62 -6.51
N ALA A 110 2.69 -4.70 -6.40
CA ALA A 110 2.55 -3.48 -5.59
C ALA A 110 2.75 -2.22 -6.42
N GLU A 111 1.88 -1.24 -6.19
CA GLU A 111 1.99 0.10 -6.75
C GLU A 111 2.14 1.11 -5.60
N THR A 112 3.25 1.84 -5.61
CA THR A 112 3.54 2.85 -4.58
C THR A 112 3.35 4.25 -5.16
N HIS A 113 2.40 4.99 -4.60
CA HIS A 113 2.11 6.37 -5.00
C HIS A 113 2.57 7.33 -3.91
N ILE A 114 3.67 8.02 -4.18
CA ILE A 114 4.24 9.02 -3.27
C ILE A 114 4.08 10.37 -3.95
N ASN A 115 3.26 11.24 -3.37
CA ASN A 115 3.16 12.63 -3.77
C ASN A 115 3.67 13.49 -2.62
N PHE A 116 4.67 14.30 -2.90
CA PHE A 116 5.11 15.36 -2.00
C PHE A 116 5.32 16.64 -2.81
N ALA A 117 4.96 17.78 -2.22
CA ALA A 117 5.34 19.07 -2.74
C ALA A 117 6.76 19.38 -2.27
N ARG A 118 7.50 20.11 -3.09
CA ARG A 118 8.79 20.68 -2.70
C ARG A 118 8.56 22.15 -2.38
N ARG A 119 9.01 22.58 -1.20
CA ARG A 119 8.85 23.96 -0.76
C ARG A 119 10.23 24.59 -0.65
N GLN A 120 10.54 25.47 -1.59
CA GLN A 120 11.70 26.34 -1.50
C GLN A 120 11.42 27.43 -0.46
N LEU A 121 12.25 27.47 0.56
CA LEU A 121 12.45 28.56 1.50
C LEU A 121 13.66 29.39 1.05
N SER A 122 13.98 30.48 1.76
CA SER A 122 15.05 31.43 1.38
C SER A 122 16.35 30.76 0.94
N ASP A 123 16.84 29.83 1.74
CA ASP A 123 18.16 29.20 1.66
C ASP A 123 18.07 27.67 1.76
N THR A 124 16.86 27.12 1.82
CA THR A 124 16.62 25.70 2.01
C THR A 124 15.39 25.22 1.23
N CYS A 125 15.32 23.94 0.92
CA CYS A 125 14.17 23.26 0.36
C CYS A 125 13.86 22.03 1.21
N GLU A 126 12.57 21.84 1.45
CA GLU A 126 12.02 20.69 2.16
C GLU A 126 10.94 19.99 1.33
N ALA A 127 10.68 18.73 1.66
CA ALA A 127 9.50 18.03 1.18
C ALA A 127 8.32 18.23 2.13
N VAL A 128 7.17 18.55 1.55
CA VAL A 128 5.86 18.57 2.20
C VAL A 128 5.06 17.41 1.64
N MET A 129 5.00 16.31 2.38
CA MET A 129 4.26 15.12 1.96
C MET A 129 2.77 15.41 1.77
N THR A 130 2.18 14.98 0.67
CA THR A 130 0.75 15.18 0.38
C THR A 130 -0.02 13.89 0.16
N GLN A 131 0.67 12.80 -0.20
CA GLN A 131 0.09 11.47 -0.30
C GLN A 131 1.17 10.39 -0.19
N PHE A 132 0.89 9.32 0.55
CA PHE A 132 1.67 8.09 0.46
C PHE A 132 0.70 6.92 0.50
N ASN A 133 0.52 6.26 -0.64
CA ASN A 133 -0.33 5.07 -0.75
C ASN A 133 0.48 3.88 -1.29
N LEU A 134 0.20 2.71 -0.74
CA LEU A 134 0.59 1.43 -1.30
C LEU A 134 -0.67 0.68 -1.72
N ILE A 135 -0.74 0.26 -2.99
CA ILE A 135 -1.80 -0.62 -3.49
C ILE A 135 -1.19 -1.99 -3.74
N VAL A 136 -1.69 -3.01 -3.06
CA VAL A 136 -1.27 -4.42 -3.24
C VAL A 136 -2.38 -5.17 -3.96
N THR A 137 -2.03 -5.88 -5.02
CA THR A 137 -2.95 -6.74 -5.78
C THR A 137 -2.43 -8.16 -5.80
N TYR A 138 -3.28 -9.11 -5.44
CA TYR A 138 -3.02 -10.54 -5.64
C TYR A 138 -3.65 -11.01 -6.93
N THR A 139 -2.99 -11.94 -7.62
CA THR A 139 -3.55 -12.68 -8.75
C THR A 139 -3.43 -14.17 -8.51
N TYR A 140 -4.55 -14.88 -8.36
CA TYR A 140 -4.58 -16.32 -8.07
C TYR A 140 -5.22 -17.13 -9.21
N PRO A 141 -4.96 -18.44 -9.32
CA PRO A 141 -5.78 -19.29 -10.12
C PRO A 141 -7.13 -19.54 -9.44
N LYS A 142 -8.21 -19.54 -10.23
CA LYS A 142 -9.55 -19.94 -9.80
C LYS A 142 -9.96 -21.21 -10.54
N TRP A 143 -10.10 -22.30 -9.80
CA TRP A 143 -10.51 -23.57 -10.40
C TRP A 143 -12.03 -23.60 -10.64
N ILE A 144 -12.40 -24.00 -11.85
CA ILE A 144 -13.76 -24.24 -12.31
C ILE A 144 -13.85 -25.75 -12.58
N PRO A 145 -14.22 -26.56 -11.56
CA PRO A 145 -14.28 -27.99 -11.70
C PRO A 145 -15.46 -28.42 -12.60
N PRO A 146 -15.30 -29.46 -13.43
CA PRO A 146 -16.45 -30.14 -14.03
C PRO A 146 -17.28 -30.87 -12.97
N GLN A 147 -18.45 -31.38 -13.35
CA GLN A 147 -19.24 -32.22 -12.44
C GLN A 147 -18.54 -33.57 -12.17
N GLY A 148 -18.71 -34.08 -10.95
CA GLY A 148 -18.23 -35.42 -10.58
C GLY A 148 -16.72 -35.54 -10.35
N VAL A 149 -16.01 -34.44 -10.09
CA VAL A 149 -14.59 -34.49 -9.72
C VAL A 149 -14.39 -35.29 -8.42
N TRP A 150 -13.35 -36.11 -8.41
CA TRP A 150 -12.96 -36.90 -7.24
C TRP A 150 -12.66 -35.99 -6.03
N PRO A 151 -13.17 -36.32 -4.82
CA PRO A 151 -12.94 -35.52 -3.62
C PRO A 151 -11.46 -35.22 -3.33
N ASP A 152 -10.57 -36.17 -3.63
CA ASP A 152 -9.13 -36.02 -3.41
C ASP A 152 -8.51 -34.90 -4.25
N VAL A 153 -8.99 -34.69 -5.49
CA VAL A 153 -8.50 -33.59 -6.35
C VAL A 153 -8.90 -32.25 -5.75
N THR A 154 -10.14 -32.16 -5.24
CA THR A 154 -10.64 -30.97 -4.55
C THR A 154 -9.85 -30.67 -3.27
N ALA A 155 -9.55 -31.70 -2.47
CA ALA A 155 -8.75 -31.53 -1.25
C ALA A 155 -7.31 -31.06 -1.57
N GLN A 156 -6.70 -31.61 -2.61
CA GLN A 156 -5.38 -31.20 -3.09
C GLN A 156 -5.39 -29.76 -3.58
N TRP A 157 -6.42 -29.35 -4.34
CA TRP A 157 -6.57 -27.98 -4.83
C TRP A 157 -6.68 -26.98 -3.68
N ASN A 158 -7.54 -27.27 -2.70
CA ASN A 158 -7.74 -26.39 -1.54
C ASN A 158 -6.46 -26.22 -0.72
N SER A 159 -5.71 -27.32 -0.52
CA SER A 159 -4.42 -27.28 0.19
C SER A 159 -3.40 -26.44 -0.58
N PHE A 160 -3.36 -26.59 -1.91
CA PHE A 160 -2.50 -25.81 -2.79
C PHE A 160 -2.81 -24.32 -2.75
N ILE A 161 -4.08 -23.92 -2.91
CA ILE A 161 -4.47 -22.50 -2.89
C ILE A 161 -4.16 -21.88 -1.53
N ALA A 162 -4.48 -22.55 -0.43
CA ALA A 162 -4.18 -22.01 0.90
C ALA A 162 -2.67 -21.77 1.10
N ALA A 163 -1.82 -22.68 0.63
CA ALA A 163 -0.38 -22.51 0.70
C ALA A 163 0.15 -21.44 -0.28
N LEU A 164 -0.48 -21.30 -1.44
CA LEU A 164 -0.15 -20.27 -2.42
C LEU A 164 -0.52 -18.87 -1.88
N GLU A 165 -1.65 -18.73 -1.19
CA GLU A 165 -2.04 -17.49 -0.50
C GLU A 165 -0.99 -17.09 0.55
N VAL A 166 -0.53 -18.03 1.37
CA VAL A 166 0.56 -17.78 2.33
C VAL A 166 1.85 -17.31 1.64
N HIS A 167 2.18 -17.90 0.48
CA HIS A 167 3.35 -17.50 -0.29
C HIS A 167 3.23 -16.04 -0.75
N GLU A 168 2.12 -15.69 -1.39
CA GLU A 168 1.84 -14.34 -1.89
C GLU A 168 1.72 -13.29 -0.78
N GLU A 169 1.14 -13.64 0.37
CA GLU A 169 1.13 -12.76 1.55
C GLU A 169 2.53 -12.40 2.03
N GLY A 170 3.51 -13.30 1.86
CA GLY A 170 4.92 -13.01 2.14
C GLY A 170 5.51 -11.96 1.20
N HIS A 171 5.21 -12.05 -0.10
CA HIS A 171 5.58 -11.00 -1.07
C HIS A 171 4.93 -9.65 -0.73
N ALA A 172 3.66 -9.66 -0.33
CA ALA A 172 2.95 -8.45 0.09
C ALA A 172 3.57 -7.82 1.33
N LYS A 173 3.98 -8.64 2.31
CA LYS A 173 4.65 -8.17 3.51
C LYS A 173 5.97 -7.44 3.18
N ILE A 174 6.75 -7.97 2.24
CA ILE A 174 7.99 -7.32 1.77
C ILE A 174 7.69 -5.92 1.20
N GLU A 175 6.63 -5.78 0.39
CA GLU A 175 6.22 -4.48 -0.17
C GLU A 175 5.73 -3.49 0.89
N VAL A 176 5.02 -3.97 1.91
CA VAL A 176 4.57 -3.15 3.05
C VAL A 176 5.76 -2.65 3.88
N GLU A 177 6.75 -3.52 4.12
CA GLU A 177 7.99 -3.17 4.82
C GLU A 177 8.80 -2.16 4.01
N ARG A 178 8.95 -2.38 2.69
CA ARG A 178 9.56 -1.42 1.77
C ARG A 178 8.87 -0.07 1.85
N ALA A 179 7.54 0.00 1.71
CA ALA A 179 6.79 1.25 1.74
C ALA A 179 7.04 2.03 3.05
N SER A 180 7.12 1.31 4.17
CA SER A 180 7.45 1.89 5.47
C SER A 180 8.88 2.44 5.51
N ALA A 181 9.86 1.68 4.99
CA ALA A 181 11.26 2.11 4.90
C ALA A 181 11.42 3.34 3.98
N THR A 182 10.74 3.34 2.84
CA THR A 182 10.71 4.45 1.88
C THR A 182 10.19 5.75 2.52
N LEU A 183 9.11 5.68 3.31
CA LEU A 183 8.62 6.85 4.04
C LEU A 183 9.65 7.36 5.05
N GLN A 184 10.27 6.45 5.81
CA GLN A 184 11.28 6.82 6.80
C GLN A 184 12.51 7.48 6.15
N GLU A 185 13.00 6.93 5.04
CA GLU A 185 14.13 7.50 4.32
C GLU A 185 13.81 8.88 3.79
N LEU A 186 12.62 9.09 3.23
CA LEU A 186 12.17 10.41 2.78
C LEU A 186 12.11 11.42 3.93
N GLN A 187 11.60 11.01 5.09
CA GLN A 187 11.52 11.87 6.30
C GLN A 187 12.90 12.20 6.88
N ARG A 188 13.91 11.36 6.64
CA ARG A 188 15.29 11.54 7.12
C ARG A 188 16.15 12.39 6.18
N ILE A 189 15.66 12.74 4.98
CA ILE A 189 16.39 13.65 4.10
C ILE A 189 16.41 15.03 4.77
N PRO A 190 17.60 15.55 5.14
CA PRO A 190 17.67 16.88 5.73
C PRO A 190 17.29 17.94 4.69
N MET A 191 16.91 19.12 5.15
CA MET A 191 16.71 20.28 4.28
C MET A 191 17.94 20.48 3.38
N GLN A 192 17.69 20.69 2.09
CA GLN A 192 18.75 20.88 1.10
C GLN A 192 18.80 22.33 0.63
N PRO A 193 19.92 22.85 0.11
CA PRO A 193 19.98 24.23 -0.38
C PRO A 193 18.98 24.50 -1.52
N THR A 194 18.72 23.50 -2.37
CA THR A 194 17.79 23.59 -3.50
C THR A 194 16.89 22.36 -3.57
N CYS A 195 15.71 22.52 -4.16
CA CYS A 195 14.81 21.40 -4.39
C CYS A 195 15.34 20.37 -5.39
N GLU A 196 16.26 20.77 -6.28
CA GLU A 196 16.97 19.85 -7.17
C GLU A 196 17.93 18.95 -6.40
N ALA A 197 18.71 19.52 -5.46
CA ALA A 197 19.58 18.74 -4.58
C ALA A 197 18.77 17.75 -3.74
N PHE A 198 17.61 18.16 -3.22
CA PHE A 198 16.66 17.28 -2.54
C PHE A 198 16.21 16.12 -3.45
N GLU A 199 15.79 16.43 -4.68
CA GLU A 199 15.30 15.44 -5.63
C GLU A 199 16.37 14.39 -5.96
N ASN A 200 17.60 14.81 -6.21
CA ASN A 200 18.70 13.90 -6.53
C ASN A 200 18.98 12.92 -5.37
N ILE A 201 18.96 13.41 -4.12
CA ILE A 201 19.12 12.57 -2.93
C ILE A 201 17.95 11.59 -2.79
N TRP A 202 16.72 12.07 -3.01
CA TRP A 202 15.52 11.25 -2.94
C TRP A 202 15.54 10.13 -3.98
N GLN A 203 15.80 10.44 -5.25
CA GLN A 203 15.84 9.46 -6.33
C GLN A 203 16.92 8.39 -6.09
N ALA A 204 18.10 8.80 -5.62
CA ALA A 204 19.15 7.85 -5.26
C ALA A 204 18.70 6.89 -4.15
N LYS A 205 18.10 7.41 -3.06
CA LYS A 205 17.57 6.58 -1.95
C LYS A 205 16.44 5.65 -2.39
N ALA A 206 15.49 6.17 -3.17
CA ALA A 206 14.37 5.39 -3.68
C ALA A 206 14.84 4.26 -4.61
N GLY A 207 15.82 4.54 -5.47
CA GLY A 207 16.43 3.53 -6.35
C GLY A 207 17.16 2.42 -5.60
N LEU A 208 17.90 2.75 -4.54
CA LEU A 208 18.55 1.76 -3.68
C LEU A 208 17.52 0.84 -3.00
N LEU A 209 16.47 1.42 -2.39
CA LEU A 209 15.40 0.64 -1.75
C LEU A 209 14.65 -0.27 -2.75
N ASP A 210 14.45 0.21 -3.99
CA ASP A 210 13.84 -0.61 -5.05
C ASP A 210 14.72 -1.82 -5.41
N GLN A 211 16.03 -1.62 -5.54
CA GLN A 211 16.97 -2.71 -5.78
C GLN A 211 16.99 -3.71 -4.61
N GLU A 212 17.13 -3.23 -3.38
CA GLU A 212 17.13 -4.09 -2.18
C GLU A 212 15.85 -4.91 -2.06
N THR A 213 14.70 -4.30 -2.39
CA THR A 213 13.41 -5.00 -2.38
C THR A 213 13.36 -6.07 -3.45
N LYS A 214 13.77 -5.78 -4.69
CA LYS A 214 13.83 -6.77 -5.78
C LYS A 214 14.66 -7.98 -5.39
N GLU A 215 15.82 -7.73 -4.78
CA GLU A 215 16.65 -8.83 -4.30
C GLU A 215 15.99 -9.59 -3.15
N LEU A 216 15.28 -8.92 -2.24
CA LEU A 216 14.56 -9.56 -1.15
C LEU A 216 13.40 -10.43 -1.64
N GLN A 217 12.63 -9.95 -2.63
CA GLN A 217 11.59 -10.72 -3.31
C GLN A 217 12.18 -11.97 -3.94
N ALA A 218 13.28 -11.83 -4.71
CA ALA A 218 13.95 -12.96 -5.36
C ALA A 218 14.56 -13.95 -4.34
N ARG A 219 15.08 -13.44 -3.21
CA ARG A 219 15.57 -14.28 -2.10
C ARG A 219 14.41 -15.07 -1.49
N TYR A 220 13.29 -14.42 -1.19
CA TYR A 220 12.10 -15.07 -0.64
C TYR A 220 11.56 -16.17 -1.55
N ASP A 221 11.50 -15.91 -2.86
CA ASP A 221 11.19 -16.92 -3.87
C ASP A 221 12.16 -18.10 -3.82
N ARG A 222 13.47 -17.86 -3.87
CA ARG A 222 14.47 -18.93 -3.83
C ARG A 222 14.37 -19.75 -2.54
N ASP A 223 14.26 -19.08 -1.40
CA ASP A 223 14.28 -19.71 -0.07
C ASP A 223 12.99 -20.53 0.17
N THR A 224 11.86 -20.07 -0.37
CA THR A 224 10.60 -20.81 -0.32
C THR A 224 10.44 -21.82 -1.47
N GLN A 225 11.35 -21.80 -2.45
CA GLN A 225 11.24 -22.48 -3.75
C GLN A 225 9.95 -22.10 -4.49
N SER A 226 9.64 -20.80 -4.53
CA SER A 226 8.40 -20.21 -5.02
C SER A 226 7.18 -20.89 -4.39
N GLY A 227 7.16 -20.90 -3.06
CA GLY A 227 6.07 -21.44 -2.24
C GLY A 227 6.05 -22.96 -2.05
N LYS A 228 6.87 -23.75 -2.75
CA LYS A 228 6.85 -25.22 -2.63
C LYS A 228 7.14 -25.70 -1.21
N THR A 229 8.11 -25.08 -0.52
CA THR A 229 8.42 -25.42 0.89
C THR A 229 7.33 -24.98 1.87
N GLN A 230 6.42 -24.11 1.44
CA GLN A 230 5.23 -23.67 2.19
C GLN A 230 4.00 -24.54 1.85
N GLY A 231 4.15 -25.56 1.00
CA GLY A 231 3.08 -26.47 0.61
C GLY A 231 2.34 -26.08 -0.68
N ALA A 232 2.79 -25.04 -1.40
CA ALA A 232 2.19 -24.60 -2.66
C ALA A 232 2.59 -25.56 -3.80
N SER A 233 2.18 -26.81 -3.68
CA SER A 233 2.43 -27.89 -4.62
C SER A 233 1.14 -28.60 -4.98
N PHE A 234 0.80 -28.49 -6.25
CA PHE A 234 -0.31 -29.18 -6.91
C PHE A 234 0.17 -29.90 -8.15
#